data_AF-A0A158HGS3-F1
#
_entry.id   AF-A0A158HGS3-F1
#
_cell.length_a   1.000
_cell.length_b   1.000
_cell.length_c   1.000
_cell.angle_alpha   90.00
_cell.angle_beta   90.00
_cell.angle_gamma   90.00
#
_symmetry.space_group_name_H-M   'P 1'
#
loop_
_entity.id
_entity.type
_entity.pdbx_description
1 polymer ?
#
loop_
_entity_poly.entity_id
_entity_poly.type
_entity_poly.pdbx_seq_one_letter_code
_entity_poly.pdbx_strand_id
1 'polypeptide(L)'
;MLLKDAALVRVGHGIYAKTRWNRFAKGPMPAGTFEQIAAEACRKLGIQIEHGQLARDYNAGLTTQILMVPIVSTGSRRITRTIQVGTKRLLYERNVGKASRR
;
A
#
# COMPACT_ATOMS: atom_id res chain seq x y z
N MET A 1 -16.57 -14.12 17.38
CA MET A 1 -16.05 -12.76 17.62
C MET A 1 -14.62 -12.68 17.08
N LEU A 2 -14.44 -12.54 15.75
CA LEU A 2 -13.16 -12.80 15.05
C LEU A 2 -12.03 -11.81 15.32
N LEU A 3 -12.35 -10.59 15.77
CA LEU A 3 -11.33 -9.59 16.10
C LEU A 3 -10.61 -9.91 17.41
N LYS A 4 -11.27 -10.62 18.34
CA LYS A 4 -10.71 -10.96 19.66
C LYS A 4 -9.74 -12.13 19.62
N ASP A 5 -9.89 -13.05 18.66
CA ASP A 5 -9.01 -14.21 18.48
C ASP A 5 -7.75 -13.89 17.65
N ALA A 6 -7.49 -12.58 17.41
CA ALA A 6 -6.40 -12.07 16.58
C ALA A 6 -6.32 -12.65 15.15
N ALA A 7 -7.42 -13.20 14.63
CA ALA A 7 -7.50 -13.81 13.29
C ALA A 7 -7.49 -12.78 12.14
N LEU A 8 -7.78 -11.52 12.45
CA LEU A 8 -7.84 -10.42 11.50
C LEU A 8 -7.12 -9.18 12.06
N VAL A 9 -6.40 -8.47 11.19
CA VAL A 9 -5.81 -7.17 11.50
C VAL A 9 -6.48 -6.09 10.66
N ARG A 10 -6.78 -4.96 11.27
CA ARG A 10 -7.35 -3.81 10.57
C ARG A 10 -6.28 -3.15 9.70
N VAL A 11 -6.56 -3.02 8.41
CA VAL A 11 -5.68 -2.39 7.41
C VAL A 11 -6.13 -0.97 7.08
N GLY A 12 -7.44 -0.73 7.16
CA GLY A 12 -8.03 0.56 6.84
C GLY A 12 -9.49 0.60 7.27
N HIS A 13 -10.19 1.65 6.87
CA HIS A 13 -11.64 1.72 7.10
C HIS A 13 -12.36 0.65 6.28
N GLY A 14 -12.98 -0.32 6.96
CA GLY A 14 -13.70 -1.44 6.34
C GLY A 14 -12.81 -2.49 5.67
N ILE A 15 -11.49 -2.49 5.94
CA ILE A 15 -10.54 -3.42 5.31
C ILE A 15 -9.78 -4.17 6.40
N TYR A 16 -9.81 -5.49 6.31
CA TYR A 16 -9.16 -6.40 7.23
C TYR A 16 -8.34 -7.43 6.47
N ALA A 17 -7.15 -7.73 6.98
CA ALA A 17 -6.29 -8.79 6.44
C ALA A 17 -6.28 -9.98 7.39
N LYS A 18 -6.22 -11.19 6.83
CA LYS A 18 -6.02 -12.42 7.61
C LYS A 18 -4.64 -12.41 8.25
N THR A 19 -4.57 -12.88 9.47
CA THR A 19 -3.32 -13.09 10.19
C THR A 19 -2.92 -14.56 10.19
N ARG A 20 -1.65 -14.81 10.48
CA ARG A 20 -1.05 -16.12 10.73
C ARG A 20 -0.16 -16.02 11.96
N TRP A 21 -0.06 -17.11 12.70
CA TRP A 21 0.89 -17.19 13.80
C TRP A 21 2.32 -17.18 13.26
N ASN A 22 3.12 -16.20 13.67
CA ASN A 22 4.53 -16.13 13.30
C ASN A 22 5.39 -16.51 14.51
N ARG A 23 6.20 -17.56 14.36
CA ARG A 23 7.12 -18.04 15.39
C ARG A 23 8.20 -17.01 15.74
N PHE A 24 8.67 -16.24 14.75
CA PHE A 24 9.74 -15.25 14.94
C PHE A 24 9.25 -14.02 15.71
N ALA A 25 8.05 -13.53 15.39
CA ALA A 25 7.43 -12.41 16.09
C ALA A 25 6.69 -12.82 17.38
N LYS A 26 6.62 -14.13 17.68
CA LYS A 26 5.90 -14.72 18.82
C LYS A 26 4.46 -14.19 18.96
N GLY A 27 3.80 -13.97 17.82
CA GLY A 27 2.49 -13.34 17.78
C GLY A 27 1.81 -13.44 16.41
N PRO A 28 0.52 -13.06 16.34
CA PRO A 28 -0.25 -13.01 15.10
C PRO A 28 0.26 -11.88 14.21
N MET A 29 0.70 -12.22 13.00
CA MET A 29 1.13 -11.26 11.98
C MET A 29 0.25 -11.37 10.73
N PRO A 30 0.13 -10.31 9.91
CA PRO A 30 -0.52 -10.40 8.62
C PRO A 30 0.05 -11.56 7.78
N ALA A 31 -0.83 -12.29 7.09
CA ALA A 31 -0.48 -13.48 6.33
C ALA A 31 0.38 -13.22 5.07
N GLY A 32 0.51 -11.96 4.67
CA GLY A 32 1.25 -11.54 3.47
C GLY A 32 2.03 -10.25 3.73
N THR A 33 2.83 -9.84 2.75
CA THR A 33 3.60 -8.59 2.86
C THR A 33 2.68 -7.38 2.84
N PHE A 34 3.19 -6.24 3.29
CA PHE A 34 2.43 -4.99 3.26
C PHE A 34 1.97 -4.64 1.84
N GLU A 35 2.86 -4.83 0.87
CA GLU A 35 2.69 -4.50 -0.54
C GLU A 35 1.61 -5.38 -1.18
N GLN A 36 1.60 -6.68 -0.87
CA GLN A 36 0.55 -7.61 -1.29
C GLN A 36 -0.83 -7.22 -0.73
N ILE A 37 -0.89 -6.92 0.56
CA ILE A 37 -2.13 -6.52 1.23
C ILE A 37 -2.64 -5.18 0.68
N ALA A 38 -1.74 -4.22 0.47
CA ALA A 38 -2.06 -2.92 -0.10
C ALA A 38 -2.58 -3.04 -1.54
N ALA A 39 -1.91 -3.84 -2.39
CA ALA A 39 -2.34 -4.10 -3.76
C ALA A 39 -3.71 -4.79 -3.80
N GLU A 40 -3.93 -5.81 -2.96
CA GLU A 40 -5.22 -6.48 -2.87
C GLU A 40 -6.33 -5.55 -2.36
N ALA A 41 -6.03 -4.70 -1.37
CA ALA A 41 -6.96 -3.70 -0.88
C ALA A 41 -7.34 -2.69 -1.97
N CYS A 42 -6.36 -2.13 -2.68
CA CYS A 42 -6.61 -1.22 -3.81
C CYS A 42 -7.48 -1.88 -4.88
N ARG A 43 -7.16 -3.13 -5.27
CA ARG A 43 -7.95 -3.90 -6.23
C ARG A 43 -9.40 -4.08 -5.78
N LYS A 44 -9.62 -4.53 -4.54
CA LYS A 44 -10.99 -4.73 -3.98
C LYS A 44 -11.79 -3.44 -3.86
N LEU A 45 -11.10 -2.31 -3.70
CA LEU A 45 -11.72 -0.99 -3.65
C LEU A 45 -11.94 -0.35 -5.03
N GLY A 46 -11.53 -1.02 -6.12
CA GLY A 46 -11.58 -0.44 -7.47
C GLY A 46 -10.67 0.79 -7.63
N ILE A 47 -9.58 0.86 -6.86
CA ILE A 47 -8.56 1.90 -6.98
C ILE A 47 -7.49 1.38 -7.93
N GLN A 48 -7.45 1.94 -9.13
CA GLN A 48 -6.37 1.71 -10.09
C GLN A 48 -5.11 2.38 -9.56
N ILE A 49 -4.03 1.61 -9.46
CA ILE A 49 -2.74 2.06 -8.97
C ILE A 49 -1.64 1.72 -9.97
N GLU A 50 -0.69 2.64 -10.13
CA GLU A 50 0.53 2.44 -10.90
C GLU A 50 1.76 2.62 -9.99
N HIS A 51 2.93 2.25 -10.51
CA HIS A 51 4.20 2.56 -9.87
C HIS A 51 4.33 4.06 -9.61
N GLY A 52 4.78 4.43 -8.41
CA GLY A 52 5.11 5.81 -8.09
C GLY A 52 6.25 6.33 -8.97
N GLN A 53 6.40 7.65 -9.07
CA GLN A 53 7.37 8.30 -9.94
C GLN A 53 8.79 7.78 -9.70
N LEU A 54 9.19 7.67 -8.43
CA LEU A 54 10.54 7.25 -8.06
C LEU A 54 10.78 5.76 -8.36
N ALA A 55 9.74 4.93 -8.25
CA ALA A 55 9.83 3.53 -8.68
C ALA A 55 9.95 3.43 -10.21
N ARG A 56 9.26 4.30 -10.97
CA ARG A 56 9.44 4.40 -12.42
C ARG A 56 10.83 4.87 -12.79
N ASP A 57 11.35 5.89 -12.12
CA ASP A 57 12.70 6.43 -12.37
C ASP A 57 13.79 5.40 -12.06
N TYR A 58 13.64 4.65 -10.96
CA TYR A 58 14.54 3.55 -10.61
C TYR A 58 14.51 2.45 -11.67
N ASN A 59 13.30 2.01 -12.06
CA ASN A 59 13.14 0.98 -13.08
C ASN A 59 13.64 1.43 -14.47
N ALA A 60 13.63 2.73 -14.75
CA ALA A 60 14.17 3.34 -15.97
C ALA A 60 15.69 3.58 -15.92
N GLY A 61 16.35 3.26 -14.80
CA GLY A 61 17.79 3.51 -14.62
C GLY A 61 18.16 4.99 -14.45
N LEU A 62 17.18 5.87 -14.23
CA LEU A 62 17.40 7.31 -14.03
C LEU A 62 17.87 7.64 -12.61
N THR A 63 17.70 6.70 -11.67
CA THR A 63 18.22 6.80 -10.30
C THR A 63 18.61 5.43 -9.79
N THR A 64 19.56 5.40 -8.86
CA THR A 64 19.94 4.19 -8.11
C THR A 64 19.25 4.13 -6.74
N GLN A 65 18.55 5.18 -6.36
CA GLN A 65 17.89 5.27 -5.05
C GLN A 65 16.59 4.47 -5.04
N ILE A 66 16.59 3.37 -4.31
CA ILE A 66 15.37 2.61 -4.00
C ILE A 66 14.69 3.26 -2.81
N LEU A 67 13.41 3.62 -2.95
CA LEU A 67 12.66 4.09 -1.79
C LEU A 67 12.23 2.96 -0.88
N MET A 68 12.42 3.19 0.41
CA MET A 68 11.94 2.32 1.47
C MET A 68 10.46 2.53 1.80
N VAL A 69 9.84 3.58 1.25
CA VAL A 69 8.44 3.94 1.51
C VAL A 69 7.57 3.48 0.32
N PRO A 70 6.45 2.77 0.59
CA PRO A 70 5.56 2.32 -0.47
C PRO A 70 4.69 3.48 -0.98
N ILE A 71 5.05 3.98 -2.16
CA ILE A 71 4.34 5.05 -2.88
C ILE A 71 3.72 4.48 -4.16
N VAL A 72 2.44 4.77 -4.38
CA VAL A 72 1.72 4.37 -5.60
C VAL A 72 1.04 5.57 -6.24
N SER A 73 1.02 5.59 -7.56
CA SER A 73 0.30 6.61 -8.32
C SER A 73 -1.15 6.24 -8.48
N THR A 74 -2.03 7.21 -8.21
CA THR A 74 -3.50 7.06 -8.33
C THR A 74 -4.07 7.77 -9.55
N GLY A 75 -3.19 8.12 -10.51
CA GLY A 75 -3.55 8.94 -11.66
C GLY A 75 -4.05 10.31 -11.23
N SER A 76 -5.22 10.72 -11.75
CA SER A 76 -5.90 11.97 -11.39
C SER A 76 -6.86 11.83 -10.21
N ARG A 77 -7.18 10.60 -9.77
CA ARG A 77 -8.19 10.33 -8.74
C ARG A 77 -7.64 10.64 -7.35
N ARG A 78 -8.34 11.50 -6.59
CA ARG A 78 -8.00 11.76 -5.19
C ARG A 78 -8.42 10.58 -4.31
N ILE A 79 -7.46 10.00 -3.59
CA ILE A 79 -7.69 9.00 -2.54
C ILE A 79 -7.30 9.59 -1.19
N THR A 80 -8.23 9.63 -0.24
CA THR A 80 -8.03 10.19 1.11
C THR A 80 -7.94 9.14 2.21
N ARG A 81 -8.27 7.88 1.88
CA ARG A 81 -8.34 6.80 2.87
C ARG A 81 -6.96 6.28 3.24
N THR A 82 -6.79 5.91 4.50
CA THR A 82 -5.56 5.29 4.99
C THR A 82 -5.58 3.77 4.77
N ILE A 83 -4.49 3.25 4.20
CA ILE A 83 -4.14 1.84 4.14
C ILE A 83 -2.81 1.69 4.88
N GLN A 84 -2.81 0.95 5.99
CA GLN A 84 -1.68 0.82 6.90
C GLN A 84 -1.67 -0.56 7.58
N VAL A 85 -0.49 -1.12 7.77
CA VAL A 85 -0.30 -2.35 8.56
C VAL A 85 0.92 -2.15 9.46
N GLY A 86 0.71 -2.19 10.77
CA GLY A 86 1.76 -1.83 11.74
C GLY A 86 2.26 -0.41 11.50
N THR A 87 3.56 -0.24 11.29
CA THR A 87 4.21 1.05 11.01
C THR A 87 4.23 1.43 9.52
N LYS A 88 3.94 0.49 8.61
CA LYS A 88 3.97 0.73 7.16
C LYS A 88 2.65 1.31 6.67
N ARG A 89 2.70 2.42 5.95
CA ARG A 89 1.54 3.11 5.38
C ARG A 89 1.73 3.34 3.89
N LEU A 90 0.65 3.16 3.12
CA LEU A 90 0.63 3.41 1.69
C LEU A 90 0.48 4.92 1.45
N LEU A 91 1.40 5.50 0.71
CA LEU A 91 1.31 6.88 0.24
C LEU A 91 0.78 6.92 -1.19
N TYR A 92 -0.05 7.91 -1.46
CA TYR A 92 -0.61 8.15 -2.79
C TYR A 92 0.04 9.39 -3.38
N GLU A 93 0.59 9.23 -4.57
CA GLU A 93 0.92 10.35 -5.44
C GLU A 93 -0.18 10.52 -6.49
N ARG A 94 -0.28 11.74 -7.02
CA ARG A 94 -1.17 12.06 -8.13
C ARG A 94 -0.31 12.43 -9.32
N ASN A 95 -0.63 11.84 -10.48
CA ASN A 95 -0.19 12.35 -11.76
C ASN A 95 -1.11 13.52 -12.13
N VAL A 96 -0.93 14.66 -11.45
CA VAL A 96 -1.46 15.92 -11.97
C VAL A 96 -0.59 16.20 -13.18
N GLY A 97 -1.09 15.85 -14.37
CA GLY A 97 -0.37 16.06 -15.62
C GLY A 97 0.25 17.44 -15.57
N LYS A 98 1.56 17.53 -15.81
CA LYS A 98 2.25 18.81 -15.96
C LYS A 98 1.38 19.61 -16.92
N ALA A 99 0.64 20.58 -16.39
CA ALA A 99 -0.19 21.44 -17.22
C ALA A 99 0.76 21.97 -18.28
N SER A 100 0.48 21.63 -19.54
CA SER A 100 1.25 22.09 -20.67
C SER A 100 1.29 23.61 -20.56
N ARG A 101 2.39 24.15 -20.03
CA ARG A 101 2.77 25.54 -20.25
C ARG A 101 3.18 25.58 -21.71
N ARG A 102 2.19 25.75 -22.58
CA ARG A 102 2.39 26.38 -23.89
C ARG A 102 2.64 27.86 -23.65
#